data_AF-A0A2E1LWJ4-F1
#
_entry.id   AF-A0A2E1LWJ4-F1
#
_cell.length_a   1.000
_cell.length_b   1.000
_cell.length_c   1.000
_cell.angle_alpha   90.00
_cell.angle_beta   90.00
_cell.angle_gamma   90.00
#
_symmetry.space_group_name_H-M   'P 1'
#
loop_
_entity.id
_entity.type
_entity.pdbx_description
1 polymer ?
#
loop_
_entity_poly.entity_id
_entity_poly.type
_entity_poly.pdbx_seq_one_letter_code
_entity_poly.pdbx_strand_id
1 'polypeptide(L)'
;MEWDLDKTAYDRESYDDYIVGSAEVVGLMCLHVFVFGDRATYERLLPNARSLGAAFQKVNFLRDLKDDFEDKGRIYFPGVDMSAFNAGAKTQIEAEIAADFRHAYQGIVKLPKESRLGVYVAYVYYQRLFQKIAALPSNRIMEERVRIPNRRKATLFVGSYLRHSFNLL
;
A
#
# COMPACT_ATOMS: atom_id res chain seq x y z
N MET A 1 9.60 -13.22 -5.15
CA MET A 1 9.04 -13.51 -6.49
C MET A 1 10.18 -13.93 -7.40
N GLU A 2 9.96 -14.77 -8.42
CA GLU A 2 11.02 -15.16 -9.37
C GLU A 2 11.68 -13.95 -10.05
N TRP A 3 10.89 -12.91 -10.35
CA TRP A 3 11.39 -11.64 -10.90
C TRP A 3 12.38 -10.91 -9.98
N ASP A 4 12.36 -11.21 -8.68
CA ASP A 4 13.34 -10.68 -7.73
C ASP A 4 14.73 -11.32 -7.91
N LEU A 5 14.90 -12.36 -8.72
CA LEU A 5 16.19 -13.02 -8.88
C LEU A 5 17.07 -12.35 -9.94
N ASP A 6 16.46 -11.83 -11.01
CA ASP A 6 17.20 -11.44 -12.22
C ASP A 6 16.97 -9.98 -12.69
N LYS A 7 15.85 -9.33 -12.32
CA LYS A 7 15.51 -7.98 -12.82
C LYS A 7 15.92 -6.86 -11.86
N THR A 8 16.66 -5.88 -12.40
CA THR A 8 17.21 -4.73 -11.65
C THR A 8 16.55 -3.38 -11.96
N ALA A 9 15.88 -3.24 -13.12
CA ALA A 9 15.17 -2.01 -13.50
C ALA A 9 13.78 -2.31 -14.10
N TYR A 10 12.80 -1.46 -13.78
CA TYR A 10 11.40 -1.60 -14.20
C TYR A 10 10.93 -0.35 -14.97
N ASP A 11 10.34 -0.57 -16.14
CA ASP A 11 9.53 0.43 -16.84
C ASP A 11 8.10 0.49 -16.28
N ARG A 12 7.23 1.37 -16.83
CA ARG A 12 5.89 1.56 -16.26
C ARG A 12 5.05 0.29 -16.31
N GLU A 13 5.13 -0.44 -17.42
CA GLU A 13 4.38 -1.68 -17.63
C GLU A 13 4.84 -2.78 -16.66
N SER A 14 6.14 -3.01 -16.57
CA SER A 14 6.70 -4.02 -15.66
C SER A 14 6.55 -3.65 -14.17
N TYR A 15 6.49 -2.36 -13.83
CA TYR A 15 6.13 -1.89 -12.49
C TYR A 15 4.68 -2.23 -12.13
N ASP A 16 3.74 -1.89 -13.02
CA ASP A 16 2.32 -2.15 -12.81
C ASP A 16 2.07 -3.68 -12.75
N ASP A 17 2.70 -4.47 -13.63
CA ASP A 17 2.66 -5.94 -13.60
C ASP A 17 3.21 -6.53 -12.30
N TYR A 18 4.32 -5.97 -11.80
CA TYR A 18 4.89 -6.42 -10.53
C TYR A 18 3.92 -6.15 -9.38
N ILE A 19 3.28 -4.98 -9.34
CA ILE A 19 2.27 -4.65 -8.32
C ILE A 19 1.09 -5.61 -8.40
N VAL A 20 0.60 -5.88 -9.62
CA VAL A 20 -0.48 -6.85 -9.86
C VAL A 20 -0.09 -8.21 -9.28
N GLY A 21 1.06 -8.75 -9.69
CA GLY A 21 1.51 -10.09 -9.31
C GLY A 21 1.97 -10.25 -7.86
N SER A 22 2.41 -9.18 -7.20
CA SER A 22 2.92 -9.23 -5.82
C SER A 22 1.89 -8.88 -4.75
N ALA A 23 0.95 -7.97 -5.04
CA ALA A 23 0.07 -7.42 -4.01
C ALA A 23 -1.42 -7.41 -4.39
N GLU A 24 -1.76 -7.07 -5.64
CA GLU A 24 -3.18 -7.04 -6.02
C GLU A 24 -3.80 -8.43 -5.99
N VAL A 25 -3.10 -9.45 -6.50
CA VAL A 25 -3.57 -10.85 -6.46
C VAL A 25 -3.84 -11.33 -5.03
N VAL A 26 -3.00 -10.95 -4.07
CA VAL A 26 -3.21 -11.28 -2.64
C VAL A 26 -4.46 -10.57 -2.12
N GLY A 27 -4.64 -9.29 -2.46
CA GLY A 27 -5.85 -8.54 -2.14
C GLY A 27 -7.13 -9.19 -2.69
N LEU A 28 -7.07 -9.74 -3.91
CA LEU A 28 -8.18 -10.46 -4.53
C LEU A 28 -8.48 -11.79 -3.83
N MET A 29 -7.45 -12.57 -3.48
CA MET A 29 -7.62 -13.80 -2.69
C MET A 29 -8.27 -13.50 -1.33
N CYS A 30 -7.80 -12.45 -0.64
CA CYS A 30 -8.39 -12.00 0.62
C CYS A 30 -9.84 -11.53 0.44
N LEU A 31 -10.14 -10.77 -0.62
CA LEU A 31 -11.49 -10.30 -0.90
C LEU A 31 -12.48 -11.47 -1.03
N HIS A 32 -12.11 -12.53 -1.75
CA HIS A 32 -12.95 -13.72 -1.91
C HIS A 32 -13.37 -14.32 -0.55
N VAL A 33 -12.44 -14.37 0.40
CA VAL A 33 -12.72 -14.83 1.78
C VAL A 33 -13.56 -13.80 2.54
N PHE A 34 -13.23 -12.51 2.45
CA PHE A 34 -13.90 -11.44 3.19
C PHE A 34 -15.35 -11.20 2.79
N VAL A 35 -15.74 -11.61 1.59
CA VAL A 35 -17.12 -11.57 1.08
C VAL A 35 -17.81 -12.93 1.15
N PHE A 36 -17.22 -13.90 1.84
CA PHE A 36 -17.79 -15.24 2.05
C PHE A 36 -18.13 -15.97 0.73
N GLY A 37 -17.32 -15.75 -0.32
CA GLY A 37 -17.56 -16.33 -1.64
C GLY A 37 -18.71 -15.69 -2.43
N ASP A 38 -19.35 -14.62 -1.95
CA ASP A 38 -20.39 -13.92 -2.70
C ASP A 38 -19.83 -13.28 -3.97
N ARG A 39 -20.17 -13.88 -5.12
CA ARG A 39 -19.61 -13.49 -6.42
C ARG A 39 -19.99 -12.07 -6.81
N ALA A 40 -21.23 -11.65 -6.55
CA ALA A 40 -21.70 -10.32 -6.93
C ALA A 40 -20.96 -9.22 -6.15
N THR A 41 -20.77 -9.40 -4.84
CA THR A 41 -19.99 -8.46 -4.01
C THR A 41 -18.51 -8.53 -4.35
N TYR A 42 -17.96 -9.71 -4.62
CA TYR A 42 -16.58 -9.88 -5.09
C TYR A 42 -16.33 -9.04 -6.36
N GLU A 43 -17.12 -9.25 -7.42
CA GLU A 43 -16.96 -8.53 -8.69
C GLU A 43 -17.12 -7.01 -8.49
N ARG A 44 -18.07 -6.59 -7.65
CA ARG A 44 -18.32 -5.19 -7.34
C ARG A 44 -17.18 -4.51 -6.57
N LEU A 45 -16.49 -5.22 -5.67
CA LEU A 45 -15.42 -4.67 -4.83
C LEU A 45 -14.00 -4.95 -5.37
N LEU A 46 -13.89 -5.74 -6.43
CA LEU A 46 -12.63 -6.11 -7.08
C LEU A 46 -11.73 -4.89 -7.37
N PRO A 47 -12.23 -3.78 -7.97
CA PRO A 47 -11.40 -2.61 -8.23
C PRO A 47 -10.85 -1.95 -6.96
N ASN A 48 -11.65 -1.92 -5.88
CA ASN A 48 -11.22 -1.32 -4.61
C ASN A 48 -10.17 -2.18 -3.90
N ALA A 49 -10.29 -3.51 -3.99
CA ALA A 49 -9.31 -4.44 -3.44
C ALA A 49 -7.96 -4.36 -4.17
N ARG A 50 -7.97 -4.22 -5.51
CA ARG A 50 -6.76 -3.96 -6.30
C ARG A 50 -6.07 -2.68 -5.85
N SER A 51 -6.79 -1.57 -5.75
CA SER A 51 -6.22 -0.30 -5.27
C SER A 51 -5.67 -0.41 -3.85
N LEU A 52 -6.26 -1.20 -2.95
CA LEU A 52 -5.70 -1.41 -1.62
C LEU A 52 -4.36 -2.16 -1.68
N GLY A 53 -4.29 -3.22 -2.48
CA GLY A 53 -3.05 -3.98 -2.72
C GLY A 53 -1.95 -3.09 -3.32
N ALA A 54 -2.30 -2.32 -4.36
CA ALA A 54 -1.40 -1.36 -4.99
C ALA A 54 -0.88 -0.32 -3.99
N ALA A 55 -1.76 0.31 -3.21
CA ALA A 55 -1.36 1.29 -2.19
C ALA A 55 -0.36 0.70 -1.18
N PHE A 56 -0.62 -0.51 -0.68
CA PHE A 56 0.27 -1.16 0.28
C PHE A 56 1.64 -1.44 -0.32
N GLN A 57 1.68 -1.90 -1.57
CA GLN A 57 2.93 -2.22 -2.24
C GLN A 57 3.75 -0.98 -2.59
N LYS A 58 3.11 0.07 -3.08
CA LYS A 58 3.75 1.37 -3.32
C LYS A 58 4.33 1.96 -2.04
N VAL A 59 3.63 1.81 -0.90
CA VAL A 59 4.16 2.19 0.42
C VAL A 59 5.33 1.31 0.86
N ASN A 60 5.31 0.01 0.56
CA ASN A 60 6.46 -0.86 0.82
C ASN A 60 7.68 -0.41 0.04
N PHE A 61 7.55 -0.13 -1.26
CA PHE A 61 8.63 0.39 -2.09
C PHE A 61 9.20 1.69 -1.55
N LEU A 62 8.36 2.66 -1.17
CA LEU A 62 8.84 3.91 -0.57
C LEU A 62 9.56 3.70 0.76
N ARG A 63 9.04 2.79 1.59
CA ARG A 63 9.61 2.52 2.92
C ARG A 63 10.99 1.87 2.82
N ASP A 64 11.14 0.96 1.87
CA ASP A 64 12.29 0.08 1.71
C ASP A 64 13.24 0.60 0.61
N LEU A 65 13.04 1.84 0.13
CA LEU A 65 13.72 2.46 -1.01
C LEU A 65 15.25 2.39 -0.92
N LYS A 66 15.80 2.67 0.27
CA LYS A 66 17.25 2.56 0.52
C LYS A 66 17.75 1.13 0.36
N ASP A 67 17.20 0.20 1.16
CA ASP A 67 17.64 -1.19 1.19
C ASP A 67 17.49 -1.82 -0.21
N ASP A 68 16.43 -1.47 -0.95
CA ASP A 68 16.23 -1.96 -2.31
C ASP A 68 17.24 -1.37 -3.31
N PHE A 69 17.68 -0.12 -3.13
CA PHE A 69 18.70 0.49 -3.99
C PHE A 69 20.13 0.04 -3.63
N GLU A 70 20.54 0.23 -2.38
CA GLU A 70 21.91 0.00 -1.92
C GLU A 70 22.24 -1.50 -1.82
N ASP A 71 21.35 -2.30 -1.24
CA ASP A 71 21.65 -3.72 -0.96
C ASP A 71 21.28 -4.64 -2.12
N LYS A 72 20.31 -4.24 -2.96
CA LYS A 72 19.77 -5.08 -4.04
C LYS A 72 19.91 -4.50 -5.44
N GLY A 73 20.28 -3.23 -5.59
CA GLY A 73 20.43 -2.58 -6.89
C GLY A 73 19.12 -2.47 -7.68
N ARG A 74 17.97 -2.31 -7.00
CA ARG A 74 16.64 -2.29 -7.63
C ARG A 74 15.98 -0.92 -7.58
N ILE A 75 15.31 -0.58 -8.67
CA ILE A 75 14.47 0.61 -8.76
C ILE A 75 13.11 0.23 -9.32
N TYR A 76 12.08 0.27 -8.48
CA TYR A 76 10.72 -0.10 -8.89
C TYR A 76 9.98 1.06 -9.56
N PHE A 77 10.21 2.31 -9.15
CA PHE A 77 9.43 3.44 -9.66
C PHE A 77 9.83 3.79 -11.10
N PRO A 78 8.91 3.72 -12.06
CA PRO A 78 9.23 3.87 -13.47
C PRO A 78 9.60 5.30 -13.81
N GLY A 79 10.66 5.46 -14.62
CA GLY A 79 11.19 6.78 -15.00
C GLY A 79 11.86 7.56 -13.86
N VAL A 80 12.01 6.96 -12.69
CA VAL A 80 12.76 7.52 -11.57
C VAL A 80 14.15 6.88 -11.59
N ASP A 81 15.16 7.63 -11.99
CA ASP A 81 16.53 7.27 -11.61
C ASP A 81 16.69 7.60 -10.11
N MET A 82 17.32 6.72 -9.33
CA MET A 82 17.61 6.98 -7.91
C MET A 82 18.59 8.14 -7.74
N SER A 83 19.46 8.39 -8.72
CA SER A 83 20.25 9.62 -8.78
C SER A 83 19.37 10.87 -8.97
N ALA A 84 18.13 10.68 -9.43
CA ALA A 84 17.14 11.70 -9.72
C ALA A 84 15.88 11.59 -8.83
N PHE A 85 15.88 10.80 -7.74
CA PHE A 85 14.76 10.77 -6.78
C PHE A 85 14.66 12.13 -6.07
N ASN A 86 13.91 13.02 -6.72
CA ASN A 86 13.76 14.41 -6.35
C ASN A 86 12.36 14.68 -5.81
N ALA A 87 12.14 15.91 -5.36
CA ALA A 87 10.85 16.31 -4.81
C ALA A 87 9.67 16.11 -5.78
N GLY A 88 9.88 16.30 -7.10
CA GLY A 88 8.84 16.12 -8.11
C GLY A 88 8.41 14.67 -8.27
N ALA A 89 9.36 13.74 -8.41
CA ALA A 89 9.09 12.30 -8.47
C ALA A 89 8.38 11.82 -7.21
N LYS A 90 8.84 12.28 -6.03
CA LYS A 90 8.19 11.99 -4.74
C LYS A 90 6.73 12.44 -4.73
N THR A 91 6.44 13.67 -5.16
CA THR A 91 5.07 14.20 -5.17
C THR A 91 4.15 13.41 -6.10
N GLN A 92 4.63 12.96 -7.27
CA GLN A 92 3.83 12.13 -8.18
C GLN A 92 3.48 10.78 -7.55
N ILE A 93 4.46 10.10 -6.97
CA ILE A 93 4.26 8.81 -6.27
C ILE A 93 3.27 8.98 -5.10
N GLU A 94 3.43 10.04 -4.32
CA GLU A 94 2.53 10.35 -3.22
C GLU A 94 1.09 10.59 -3.68
N ALA A 95 0.91 11.27 -4.82
CA ALA A 95 -0.41 11.52 -5.40
C ALA A 95 -1.07 10.21 -5.85
N GLU A 96 -0.31 9.30 -6.49
CA GLU A 96 -0.79 7.97 -6.87
C GLU A 96 -1.21 7.15 -5.64
N ILE A 97 -0.35 7.05 -4.62
CA ILE A 97 -0.66 6.32 -3.39
C ILE A 97 -1.89 6.90 -2.69
N ALA A 98 -2.01 8.22 -2.64
CA ALA A 98 -3.17 8.87 -2.05
C ALA A 98 -4.45 8.60 -2.83
N ALA A 99 -4.39 8.52 -4.17
CA ALA A 99 -5.53 8.14 -5.00
C ALA A 99 -5.95 6.69 -4.75
N ASP A 100 -4.99 5.77 -4.68
CA ASP A 100 -5.24 4.36 -4.39
C ASP A 100 -5.89 4.18 -3.01
N PHE A 101 -5.40 4.85 -1.97
CA PHE A 101 -6.03 4.81 -0.64
C PHE A 101 -7.46 5.38 -0.65
N ARG A 102 -7.72 6.50 -1.34
CA ARG A 102 -9.07 7.06 -1.45
C ARG A 102 -10.03 6.08 -2.12
N HIS A 103 -9.60 5.45 -3.20
CA HIS A 103 -10.42 4.46 -3.91
C HIS A 103 -10.61 3.20 -3.07
N ALA A 104 -9.58 2.68 -2.41
CA ALA A 104 -9.66 1.53 -1.53
C ALA A 104 -10.67 1.75 -0.38
N TYR A 105 -10.66 2.92 0.24
CA TYR A 105 -11.56 3.26 1.35
C TYR A 105 -13.04 3.13 0.98
N GLN A 106 -13.42 3.50 -0.25
CA GLN A 106 -14.79 3.35 -0.75
C GLN A 106 -15.26 1.89 -0.78
N GLY A 107 -14.34 0.93 -0.99
CA GLY A 107 -14.64 -0.50 -0.93
C GLY A 107 -14.67 -1.02 0.50
N ILE A 108 -13.75 -0.57 1.36
CA ILE A 108 -13.64 -1.00 2.76
C ILE A 108 -14.95 -0.78 3.50
N VAL A 109 -15.57 0.40 3.38
CA VAL A 109 -16.85 0.71 4.05
C VAL A 109 -18.02 -0.14 3.55
N LYS A 110 -17.89 -0.76 2.36
CA LYS A 110 -18.89 -1.64 1.73
C LYS A 110 -18.65 -3.13 2.02
N LEU A 111 -17.58 -3.49 2.73
CA LEU A 111 -17.32 -4.88 3.13
C LEU A 111 -18.34 -5.37 4.16
N PRO A 112 -18.59 -6.70 4.25
CA PRO A 112 -19.31 -7.30 5.36
C PRO A 112 -18.74 -6.87 6.72
N LYS A 113 -19.59 -6.74 7.74
CA LYS A 113 -19.19 -6.20 9.05
C LYS A 113 -18.13 -7.08 9.73
N GLU A 114 -18.20 -8.37 9.48
CA GLU A 114 -17.32 -9.41 10.03
C GLU A 114 -15.87 -9.23 9.58
N SER A 115 -15.64 -8.77 8.35
CA SER A 115 -14.31 -8.58 7.77
C SER A 115 -13.85 -7.11 7.76
N ARG A 116 -14.79 -6.15 7.74
CA ARG A 116 -14.53 -4.71 7.60
C ARG A 116 -13.51 -4.17 8.61
N LEU A 117 -13.64 -4.50 9.89
CA LEU A 117 -12.75 -3.96 10.92
C LEU A 117 -11.29 -4.36 10.68
N GLY A 118 -11.03 -5.63 10.36
CA GLY A 118 -9.68 -6.13 10.13
C GLY A 118 -9.01 -5.41 8.96
N VAL A 119 -9.73 -5.27 7.84
CA VAL A 119 -9.24 -4.57 6.66
C VAL A 119 -9.04 -3.08 6.94
N TYR A 120 -9.97 -2.45 7.66
CA TYR A 120 -9.87 -1.03 8.02
C TYR A 120 -8.68 -0.74 8.93
N VAL A 121 -8.38 -1.61 9.91
CA VAL A 121 -7.18 -1.47 10.76
C VAL A 121 -5.91 -1.51 9.93
N ALA A 122 -5.81 -2.46 8.98
CA ALA A 122 -4.66 -2.55 8.08
C ALA A 122 -4.53 -1.28 7.21
N TYR A 123 -5.64 -0.81 6.65
CA TYR A 123 -5.71 0.45 5.90
C TYR A 123 -5.21 1.64 6.73
N VAL A 124 -5.72 1.83 7.95
CA VAL A 124 -5.30 2.93 8.83
C VAL A 124 -3.81 2.84 9.14
N TYR A 125 -3.30 1.65 9.43
CA TYR A 125 -1.89 1.43 9.69
C TYR A 125 -1.02 1.88 8.51
N TYR A 126 -1.33 1.41 7.29
CA TYR A 126 -0.58 1.75 6.09
C TYR A 126 -0.73 3.22 5.70
N GLN A 127 -1.92 3.81 5.87
CA GLN A 127 -2.14 5.24 5.64
C GLN A 127 -1.28 6.10 6.58
N ARG A 128 -1.11 5.70 7.85
CA ARG A 128 -0.25 6.41 8.81
C ARG A 128 1.24 6.22 8.50
N LEU A 129 1.63 5.04 8.05
CA LEU A 129 2.98 4.81 7.55
C LEU A 129 3.28 5.70 6.34
N PHE A 130 2.37 5.75 5.37
CA PHE A 130 2.46 6.64 4.22
C PHE A 130 2.59 8.10 4.63
N GLN A 131 1.73 8.60 5.52
CA GLN A 131 1.82 9.98 6.02
C GLN A 131 3.16 10.28 6.70
N LYS A 132 3.71 9.31 7.45
CA LYS A 132 5.03 9.46 8.08
C LYS A 132 6.14 9.56 7.02
N ILE A 133 6.09 8.73 5.98
CA ILE A 133 7.06 8.76 4.87
C ILE A 133 6.92 10.08 4.09
N ALA A 134 5.70 10.48 3.75
CA ALA A 134 5.44 11.68 2.96
C ALA A 134 5.90 12.98 3.66
N ALA A 135 5.89 12.99 5.00
CA ALA A 135 6.39 14.10 5.80
C ALA A 135 7.93 14.22 5.82
N LEU A 136 8.66 13.19 5.39
CA LEU A 136 10.11 13.25 5.28
C LEU A 136 10.52 13.89 3.94
N PRO A 137 11.63 14.65 3.89
CA PRO A 137 12.22 15.07 2.63
C PRO A 137 12.78 13.87 1.87
N SER A 138 12.91 13.97 0.54
CA SER A 138 13.30 12.83 -0.32
C SER A 138 14.65 12.22 0.06
N ASN A 139 15.63 13.04 0.45
CA ASN A 139 16.94 12.57 0.92
C ASN A 139 16.83 11.67 2.17
N ARG A 140 15.98 12.02 3.13
CA ARG A 140 15.80 11.23 4.37
C ARG A 140 15.16 9.87 4.10
N ILE A 141 14.31 9.76 3.08
CA ILE A 141 13.71 8.48 2.66
C ILE A 141 14.80 7.52 2.14
N MET A 142 15.88 8.06 1.57
CA MET A 142 17.03 7.29 1.09
C MET A 142 18.05 6.95 2.19
N GLU A 143 17.94 7.52 3.39
CA GLU A 143 18.91 7.32 4.48
C GLU A 143 18.52 6.19 5.44
N GLU A 144 17.21 5.98 5.65
CA GLU A 144 16.72 5.03 6.65
C GLU A 144 15.37 4.39 6.28
N ARG A 145 15.20 3.14 6.69
CA ARG A 145 13.93 2.44 6.57
C ARG A 145 12.90 2.98 7.56
N VAL A 146 11.79 3.51 7.04
CA VAL A 146 10.76 4.18 7.85
C VAL A 146 9.81 3.16 8.50
N ARG A 147 9.67 3.15 9.84
CA ARG A 147 8.72 2.24 10.52
C ARG A 147 7.79 2.98 11.48
N ILE A 148 6.61 2.42 11.75
CA ILE A 148 5.72 2.85 12.83
C ILE A 148 6.05 2.04 14.10
N PRO A 149 6.38 2.70 15.24
CA PRO A 149 6.64 2.00 16.50
C PRO A 149 5.42 1.21 17.00
N ASN A 150 5.66 0.09 17.68
CA ASN A 150 4.61 -0.82 18.16
C ASN A 150 3.56 -0.14 19.07
N ARG A 151 3.99 0.80 19.93
CA ARG A 151 3.06 1.58 20.78
C ARG A 151 2.04 2.39 19.96
N ARG A 152 2.46 2.95 18.83
CA ARG A 152 1.55 3.67 17.90
C ARG A 152 0.62 2.71 17.17
N LYS A 153 1.09 1.49 16.83
CA LYS A 153 0.21 0.46 16.24
C LYS A 153 -0.95 0.11 17.17
N ALA A 154 -0.67 -0.05 18.47
CA ALA A 154 -1.70 -0.34 19.47
C ALA A 154 -2.73 0.80 19.59
N THR A 155 -2.31 2.06 19.57
CA THR A 155 -3.24 3.21 19.62
C THR A 155 -4.10 3.30 18.36
N LEU A 156 -3.54 3.00 17.18
CA LEU A 156 -4.30 2.94 15.93
C LEU A 156 -5.35 1.83 15.94
N PHE A 157 -5.00 0.66 16.50
CA PHE A 157 -5.95 -0.43 16.68
C PHE A 157 -7.12 -0.01 17.57
N VAL A 158 -6.83 0.56 18.75
CA VAL A 158 -7.87 1.04 19.69
C VAL A 158 -8.79 2.08 19.03
N GLY A 159 -8.23 3.08 18.35
CA GLY A 159 -9.03 4.11 17.68
C GLY A 159 -9.90 3.56 16.55
N SER A 160 -9.39 2.57 15.80
CA SER A 160 -10.14 1.90 14.73
C SER A 160 -11.27 1.03 15.27
N TYR A 161 -11.00 0.30 16.37
CA TYR A 161 -11.99 -0.49 17.08
C TYR A 161 -13.14 0.38 17.61
N LEU A 162 -12.83 1.53 18.22
CA LEU A 162 -13.86 2.45 18.71
C LEU A 162 -14.76 2.97 17.58
N ARG A 163 -14.19 3.43 16.45
CA ARG A 163 -14.99 3.88 15.30
C ARG A 163 -15.91 2.79 14.76
N HIS A 164 -15.43 1.56 14.67
CA HIS A 164 -16.25 0.43 14.24
C HIS A 164 -17.36 0.12 15.25
N SER A 165 -17.03 0.07 16.55
CA SER A 165 -17.97 -0.23 17.63
C SER A 165 -19.12 0.79 17.71
N PHE A 166 -18.85 2.06 17.38
CA PHE A 166 -19.85 3.12 17.31
C PHE A 166 -20.56 3.23 15.94
N ASN A 167 -20.40 2.28 15.02
CA ASN A 167 -20.97 2.31 13.66
C ASN A 167 -20.60 3.59 12.86
N LEU A 168 -19.42 4.14 13.08
CA LEU A 168 -18.92 5.34 12.38
C LEU A 168 -18.14 4.98 11.09
N LEU A 169 -18.27 3.75 10.59
CA LEU A 169 -17.63 3.19 9.39
C LEU A 169 -18.63 2.74 8.34
#